data_AF-A0A498FAC1-F1
#
_entry.id   AF-A0A498FAC1-F1
#
_cell.length_a   1.000
_cell.length_b   1.000
_cell.length_c   1.000
_cell.angle_alpha   90.00
_cell.angle_beta   90.00
_cell.angle_gamma   90.00
#
_symmetry.space_group_name_H-M   'P 1'
#
loop_
_entity.id
_entity.type
_entity.pdbx_description
1 polymer ?
#
loop_
_entity_poly.entity_id
_entity_poly.type
_entity_poly.pdbx_seq_one_letter_code
_entity_poly.pdbx_strand_id
1 'polypeptide(L)'
;DPSSSYELDKFTATFATLGSYFDQYGQLTYLVSPPTQSDRFNTYYQRSQSGTTHRQFVTEAGEIGIDGTIEFPFVIRDAQALPSKLQCSFSVRASESGTFGETVTTSNSGIFEFG
;
A
#
# COMPACT_ATOMS: atom_id res chain seq x y z
N ASP A 1 23.22 8.17 -6.19
CA ASP A 1 22.25 7.80 -7.22
C ASP A 1 21.84 6.36 -7.05
N PRO A 2 20.55 6.05 -6.90
CA PRO A 2 20.10 4.74 -7.36
C PRO A 2 20.42 4.70 -8.87
N SER A 3 21.17 3.68 -9.32
CA SER A 3 21.62 3.62 -10.71
C SER A 3 20.40 3.60 -11.63
N SER A 4 20.49 4.32 -12.75
CA SER A 4 19.47 4.38 -13.80
C SER A 4 19.24 3.04 -14.54
N SER A 5 19.73 1.93 -13.97
CA SER A 5 19.65 0.58 -14.54
C SER A 5 18.58 -0.29 -13.90
N TYR A 6 18.03 0.13 -12.75
CA TYR A 6 16.92 -0.58 -12.09
C TYR A 6 15.57 -0.09 -12.62
N GLU A 7 14.72 -1.02 -13.02
CA GLU A 7 13.33 -0.77 -13.40
C GLU A 7 12.40 -1.29 -12.30
N LEU A 8 11.30 -0.59 -12.04
CA LEU A 8 10.36 -0.93 -10.96
C LEU A 8 9.46 -2.11 -11.37
N ASP A 9 9.70 -3.31 -10.86
CA ASP A 9 8.92 -4.49 -11.25
C ASP A 9 7.68 -4.73 -10.40
N LYS A 10 7.67 -4.27 -9.14
CA LYS A 10 6.53 -4.52 -8.27
C LYS A 10 6.37 -3.43 -7.22
N PHE A 11 5.11 -3.07 -7.02
CA PHE A 11 4.69 -2.21 -5.92
C PHE A 11 3.61 -2.89 -5.09
N THR A 12 3.64 -2.68 -3.77
CA THR A 12 2.57 -3.07 -2.86
C THR A 12 2.40 -2.01 -1.77
N ALA A 13 1.18 -1.52 -1.56
CA ALA A 13 0.80 -0.66 -0.43
C ALA A 13 -0.31 -1.30 0.39
N THR A 14 -0.20 -1.18 1.70
CA THR A 14 -1.15 -1.73 2.67
C THR A 14 -1.60 -0.64 3.64
N PHE A 15 -2.92 -0.56 3.83
CA PHE A 15 -3.56 0.39 4.74
C PHE A 15 -4.42 -0.36 5.75
N ALA A 16 -4.25 -0.03 7.03
CA ALA A 16 -4.99 -0.65 8.12
C ALA A 16 -5.23 0.33 9.27
N THR A 17 -6.36 0.19 9.95
CA THR A 17 -6.53 0.74 11.31
C THR A 17 -5.65 0.00 12.30
N LEU A 18 -5.17 0.73 13.32
CA LEU A 18 -4.57 0.10 14.49
C LEU A 18 -5.57 -0.87 15.15
N GLY A 19 -5.07 -1.97 15.71
CA GLY A 19 -5.90 -3.03 16.26
C GLY A 19 -6.91 -2.54 17.30
N SER A 20 -6.48 -1.63 18.19
CA SER A 20 -7.32 -1.02 19.23
C SER A 20 -8.54 -0.27 18.69
N TYR A 21 -8.45 0.32 17.50
CA TYR A 21 -9.58 1.02 16.89
C TYR A 21 -10.64 0.03 16.43
N PHE A 22 -10.24 -1.08 15.83
CA PHE A 22 -11.16 -2.13 15.40
C PHE A 22 -11.89 -2.75 16.59
N ASP A 23 -11.17 -3.00 17.70
CA ASP A 23 -11.78 -3.55 18.91
C ASP A 23 -12.88 -2.65 19.48
N GLN A 24 -12.72 -1.33 19.33
CA GLN A 24 -13.64 -0.34 19.87
C GLN A 24 -14.81 -0.01 18.93
N TYR A 25 -14.56 0.11 17.63
CA TYR A 25 -15.53 0.65 16.65
C TYR A 25 -15.97 -0.36 15.58
N GLY A 26 -15.37 -1.55 15.54
CA GLY A 26 -15.71 -2.59 14.58
C GLY A 26 -15.11 -2.35 13.18
N GLN A 27 -15.77 -2.92 12.16
CA GLN A 27 -15.24 -2.98 10.80
C GLN A 27 -15.44 -1.65 10.05
N LEU A 28 -14.35 -1.06 9.54
CA LEU A 28 -14.42 -0.03 8.49
C LEU A 28 -14.34 -0.64 7.09
N THR A 29 -14.97 0.02 6.13
CA THR A 29 -14.82 -0.26 4.70
C THR A 29 -13.91 0.81 4.08
N TYR A 30 -12.84 0.41 3.40
CA TYR A 30 -11.85 1.30 2.79
C TYR A 30 -11.91 1.22 1.27
N LEU A 31 -12.42 2.25 0.61
CA LEU A 31 -12.40 2.31 -0.85
C LEU A 31 -11.23 3.19 -1.30
N VAL A 32 -10.08 2.60 -1.61
CA VAL A 32 -8.98 3.34 -2.23
C VAL A 32 -9.08 3.20 -3.73
N SER A 33 -8.87 4.31 -4.43
CA SER A 33 -8.80 4.28 -5.89
C SER A 33 -7.38 3.90 -6.30
N PRO A 34 -7.19 3.02 -7.30
CA PRO A 34 -5.86 2.80 -7.85
C PRO A 34 -5.29 4.11 -8.40
N PRO A 35 -3.95 4.27 -8.45
CA PRO A 35 -3.31 5.40 -9.13
C PRO A 35 -3.89 5.63 -10.52
N THR A 36 -3.99 6.88 -10.93
CA THR A 36 -4.62 7.31 -12.19
C THR A 36 -3.76 7.04 -13.44
N GLN A 37 -2.54 6.53 -13.29
CA GLN A 37 -1.67 6.16 -14.42
C GLN A 37 -1.85 4.70 -14.83
N SER A 38 -1.62 4.46 -16.12
CA SER A 38 -2.01 3.34 -16.98
C SER A 38 -1.61 1.91 -16.57
N ASP A 39 -1.01 1.70 -15.41
CA ASP A 39 -0.62 0.37 -14.95
C ASP A 39 -1.81 -0.36 -14.33
N ARG A 40 -1.83 -1.69 -14.49
CA ARG A 40 -2.91 -2.55 -13.99
C ARG A 40 -2.76 -2.77 -12.49
N PHE A 41 -3.22 -1.82 -11.69
CA PHE A 41 -3.31 -1.98 -10.25
C PHE A 41 -4.49 -2.89 -9.87
N ASN A 42 -4.23 -3.87 -9.01
CA ASN A 42 -5.25 -4.65 -8.34
C ASN A 42 -5.43 -4.13 -6.91
N THR A 43 -6.69 -4.03 -6.48
CA THR A 43 -7.04 -3.61 -5.13
C THR A 43 -7.92 -4.65 -4.47
N TYR A 44 -7.56 -5.13 -3.28
CA TYR A 44 -8.34 -6.13 -2.55
C TYR A 44 -8.23 -5.95 -1.04
N TYR A 45 -9.15 -6.60 -0.33
CA TYR A 45 -9.11 -6.69 1.13
C TYR A 45 -8.44 -8.00 1.57
N GLN A 46 -7.46 -7.90 2.45
CA GLN A 46 -6.81 -9.04 3.08
C GLN A 46 -7.21 -9.14 4.56
N ARG A 47 -7.45 -10.36 5.05
CA ARG A 47 -7.71 -10.63 6.47
C ARG A 47 -6.38 -10.89 7.18
N SER A 48 -6.04 -10.09 8.18
CA SER A 48 -4.90 -10.37 9.05
C SER A 48 -5.30 -11.43 10.10
N GLN A 49 -4.47 -12.46 10.28
CA GLN A 49 -4.65 -13.47 11.33
C GLN A 49 -3.76 -13.15 12.53
N SER A 50 -4.32 -12.40 13.47
CA SER A 50 -3.73 -12.18 14.80
C SER A 50 -4.87 -12.01 15.82
N GLY A 51 -5.55 -13.10 16.17
CA GLY A 51 -6.60 -13.15 17.21
C GLY A 51 -7.92 -12.42 16.89
N THR A 52 -7.86 -11.35 16.11
CA THR A 52 -8.96 -10.45 15.80
C THR A 52 -9.05 -10.26 14.27
N THR A 53 -10.26 -10.21 13.72
CA THR A 53 -10.47 -10.06 12.27
C THR A 53 -10.22 -8.62 11.83
N HIS A 54 -8.98 -8.28 11.51
CA HIS A 54 -8.66 -6.99 10.89
C HIS A 54 -8.61 -7.14 9.37
N ARG A 55 -9.37 -6.30 8.65
CA ARG A 55 -9.28 -6.20 7.19
C ARG A 55 -8.30 -5.11 6.82
N GLN A 56 -7.30 -5.45 6.01
CA GLN A 56 -6.33 -4.55 5.44
C GLN A 56 -6.72 -4.30 3.99
N PHE A 57 -6.57 -3.07 3.53
CA PHE A 57 -6.70 -2.76 2.11
C PHE A 57 -5.32 -2.83 1.46
N VAL A 58 -5.20 -3.64 0.41
CA VAL A 58 -3.93 -3.88 -0.30
C VAL A 58 -4.09 -3.42 -1.74
N THR A 59 -3.14 -2.61 -2.20
CA THR A 59 -2.96 -2.26 -3.60
C THR A 59 -1.67 -2.88 -4.10
N GLU A 60 -1.72 -3.55 -5.23
CA GLU A 60 -0.55 -4.11 -5.88
C GLU A 60 -0.54 -3.78 -7.37
N ALA A 61 0.65 -3.58 -7.92
CA ALA A 61 0.88 -3.58 -9.36
C ALA A 61 2.15 -4.38 -9.66
N GLY A 62 2.07 -5.16 -10.73
CA GLY A 62 3.22 -5.83 -11.33
C GLY A 62 3.63 -5.07 -12.58
N GLU A 63 4.94 -4.92 -12.74
CA GLU A 63 5.67 -4.17 -13.77
C GLU A 63 5.20 -2.71 -13.89
N ILE A 64 6.02 -1.79 -13.39
CA ILE A 64 5.71 -0.36 -13.35
C ILE A 64 6.83 0.38 -14.09
N GLY A 65 6.52 0.85 -15.29
CA GLY A 65 7.49 1.51 -16.16
C GLY A 65 7.61 3.02 -15.91
N ILE A 66 7.64 3.47 -14.65
CA ILE A 66 7.70 4.91 -14.34
C ILE A 66 8.83 5.30 -13.38
N ASP A 67 9.62 6.28 -13.80
CA ASP A 67 10.46 7.08 -12.92
C ASP A 67 9.59 8.15 -12.23
N GLY A 68 9.68 8.26 -10.91
CA GLY A 68 9.05 9.36 -10.18
C GLY A 68 8.42 9.00 -8.84
N THR A 69 7.52 9.87 -8.38
CA THR A 69 6.77 9.70 -7.12
C THR A 69 5.44 9.01 -7.43
N ILE A 70 5.13 7.92 -6.74
CA ILE A 70 3.83 7.26 -6.83
C ILE A 70 2.90 7.86 -5.77
N GLU A 71 1.85 8.55 -6.21
CA GLU A 71 0.84 9.12 -5.32
C GLU A 71 -0.39 8.20 -5.23
N PHE A 72 -0.83 7.93 -3.99
CA PHE A 72 -2.03 7.13 -3.71
C PHE A 72 -3.13 8.02 -3.14
N PRO A 73 -4.10 8.47 -3.96
CA PRO A 73 -5.23 9.21 -3.45
C PRO A 73 -6.10 8.29 -2.60
N PHE A 74 -6.12 8.55 -1.29
CA PHE A 74 -6.92 7.81 -0.33
C PHE A 74 -8.20 8.60 -0.02
N VAL A 75 -9.35 8.01 -0.33
CA VAL A 75 -10.66 8.64 -0.13
C VAL A 75 -11.52 7.71 0.74
N ILE A 76 -11.79 8.11 1.98
CA ILE A 76 -12.76 7.39 2.81
C ILE A 76 -14.15 7.94 2.54
N ARG A 77 -15.03 7.11 1.99
CA ARG A 77 -16.45 7.41 1.83
C ARG A 77 -17.22 6.76 2.99
N ASP A 78 -18.10 7.52 3.63
CA ASP A 78 -19.01 7.07 4.68
C ASP A 78 -18.37 6.58 6.00
N ALA A 79 -17.36 7.28 6.52
CA ALA A 79 -16.86 7.01 7.88
C ALA A 79 -17.75 7.67 8.93
N GLN A 80 -18.63 6.89 9.58
CA GLN A 80 -19.35 7.38 10.77
C GLN A 80 -18.46 7.64 11.99
N ALA A 81 -17.18 7.25 11.94
CA ALA A 81 -16.09 7.81 12.73
C ALA A 81 -14.81 7.44 11.99
N LEU A 82 -13.96 8.42 11.68
CA LEU A 82 -12.63 8.12 11.16
C LEU A 82 -11.72 7.72 12.33
N PRO A 83 -10.82 6.74 12.14
CA PRO A 83 -9.78 6.51 13.12
C PRO A 83 -8.91 7.74 13.24
N SER A 84 -8.47 8.05 14.47
CA SER A 84 -7.50 9.12 14.68
C SER A 84 -6.14 8.79 14.08
N LYS A 85 -5.86 7.50 13.81
CA LYS A 85 -4.61 7.04 13.21
C LYS A 85 -4.81 5.87 12.25
N LEU A 86 -4.15 5.88 11.10
CA LEU A 86 -3.98 4.76 10.18
C LEU A 86 -2.53 4.31 10.16
N GLN A 87 -2.32 3.00 10.16
CA GLN A 87 -1.02 2.41 9.87
C GLN A 87 -0.93 2.14 8.37
N CYS A 88 0.14 2.66 7.77
CA CYS A 88 0.44 2.50 6.35
C CYS A 88 1.77 1.79 6.20
N SER A 89 1.87 0.87 5.26
CA SER A 89 3.15 0.29 4.85
C SER A 89 3.22 0.16 3.34
N PHE A 90 4.42 0.23 2.81
CA PHE A 90 4.69 -0.01 1.39
C PHE A 90 5.93 -0.87 1.21
N SER A 91 5.94 -1.59 0.09
CA SER A 91 7.08 -2.37 -0.39
C SER A 91 7.21 -2.15 -1.89
N VAL A 92 8.45 -1.94 -2.31
CA VAL A 92 8.86 -1.63 -3.67
C VAL A 92 9.96 -2.60 -4.04
N ARG A 93 9.82 -3.24 -5.20
CA ARG A 93 10.84 -4.11 -5.77
C ARG A 93 11.19 -3.60 -7.16
N ALA A 94 12.48 -3.45 -7.41
CA ALA A 94 13.02 -3.10 -8.71
C ALA A 94 14.09 -4.12 -9.11
N SER A 95 14.23 -4.38 -10.40
CA SER A 95 15.23 -5.28 -10.95
C SER A 95 16.02 -4.60 -12.04
N GLU A 96 17.30 -4.94 -12.09
CA GLU A 96 18.17 -4.55 -13.18
C GLU A 96 18.09 -5.58 -14.32
N SER A 97 18.03 -5.09 -15.55
CA SER A 97 17.98 -5.94 -16.74
C SER A 97 19.37 -6.51 -17.09
N GLY A 98 19.45 -7.80 -17.44
CA GLY A 98 20.67 -8.45 -17.96
C GLY A 98 20.95 -9.85 -17.40
N THR A 99 21.96 -10.54 -17.94
CA THR A 99 22.35 -11.92 -17.54
C THR A 99 22.81 -12.03 -16.08
N PHE A 100 23.22 -10.91 -15.49
CA PHE A 100 23.61 -10.79 -14.07
C PHE A 100 22.77 -9.76 -13.33
N GLY A 101 21.58 -9.43 -13.84
CA GLY A 101 20.70 -8.44 -13.25
C GLY A 101 20.33 -8.80 -11.81
N GLU A 102 20.34 -7.80 -10.92
CA GLU A 102 20.00 -7.96 -9.51
C GLU A 102 18.60 -7.41 -9.21
N THR A 103 17.93 -7.99 -8.21
CA THR A 103 16.66 -7.47 -7.70
C THR A 103 16.88 -6.84 -6.33
N VAL A 104 16.46 -5.59 -6.18
CA VAL A 104 16.46 -4.88 -4.90
C VAL A 104 15.03 -4.72 -4.41
N THR A 105 14.83 -4.91 -3.11
CA THR A 105 13.54 -4.64 -2.45
C THR A 105 13.75 -3.64 -1.33
N THR A 106 12.92 -2.60 -1.29
CA THR A 106 12.86 -1.63 -0.20
C THR A 106 11.45 -1.56 0.35
N SER A 107 11.32 -1.31 1.65
CA SER A 107 10.02 -1.19 2.30
C SER A 107 10.07 -0.13 3.38
N ASN A 108 8.93 0.47 3.67
CA ASN A 108 8.79 1.41 4.77
C ASN A 108 7.38 1.33 5.36
N SER A 109 7.21 1.87 6.56
CA SER A 109 5.94 1.95 7.24
C SER A 109 5.83 3.22 8.08
N GLY A 110 4.61 3.66 8.33
CA GLY A 110 4.34 4.86 9.11
C GLY A 110 2.94 4.87 9.67
N ILE A 111 2.68 5.88 10.50
CA ILE A 111 1.37 6.18 11.05
C ILE A 111 0.93 7.53 10.50
N PHE A 112 -0.26 7.55 9.90
CA PHE A 112 -0.94 8.77 9.48
C PHE A 112 -1.97 9.15 10.55
N GLU A 113 -1.92 10.38 11.05
CA GLU A 113 -2.86 10.86 12.07
C GLU A 113 -3.91 11.79 11.42
N PHE A 114 -5.19 11.54 11.68
CA PHE A 114 -6.27 12.47 11.33
C PHE A 114 -6.42 13.46 12.48
N GLY A 115 -6.22 14.75 12.18
CA GLY A 115 -6.41 15.86 13.11
C GLY A 115 -7.87 16.16 13.41
#